data_AF-V5GIQ4-F1
#
_entry.id   AF-V5GIQ4-F1
#
_cell.length_a   1.000
_cell.length_b   1.000
_cell.length_c   1.000
_cell.angle_alpha   90.00
_cell.angle_beta   90.00
_cell.angle_gamma   90.00
#
_symmetry.space_group_name_H-M   'P 1'
#
loop_
_entity.id
_entity.type
_entity.pdbx_description
1 polymer ?
#
loop_
_entity_poly.entity_id
_entity_poly.type
_entity_poly.pdbx_seq_one_letter_code
_entity_poly.pdbx_strand_id
1 'polypeptide(L)'
;MLLLVLPLWVLVAHRHERTRNVLRVGWPPILSAVVVSSFGGYILDYSVLRFEGIALHLSAINAVGGNLAAIYCCRLSTWLSLSGNRGLLPVHEPRCMDPVSLFCTRSELSAVARLLLLVVIPGQIIFVLTTDLLRFKSFTITPLFGLFYVMVAIVQVAVLLYLSRSLVYWLWWWDVDPDNAAIPCVTAAGDFTGTGLLTLAFFALEALRDPVAVSPLG
;
A
#
# COMPACT_ATOMS: atom_id res chain seq x y z
N MET A 1 28.56 -15.58 1.92
CA MET A 1 28.85 -15.40 0.48
C MET A 1 28.36 -14.05 -0.03
N LEU A 2 27.05 -13.74 -0.08
CA LEU A 2 26.55 -12.43 -0.57
C LEU A 2 27.09 -11.20 0.19
N LEU A 3 27.17 -11.25 1.52
CA LEU A 3 27.62 -10.13 2.36
C LEU A 3 29.06 -9.68 2.10
N LEU A 4 29.92 -10.59 1.60
CA LEU A 4 31.33 -10.29 1.27
C LEU A 4 31.47 -9.64 -0.12
N VAL A 5 30.54 -9.90 -1.04
CA VAL A 5 30.56 -9.33 -2.39
C VAL A 5 29.84 -7.97 -2.44
N LEU A 6 28.94 -7.72 -1.49
CA LEU A 6 28.20 -6.46 -1.32
C LEU A 6 29.09 -5.21 -1.29
N PRO A 7 30.16 -5.11 -0.47
CA PRO A 7 31.04 -3.95 -0.48
C PRO A 7 31.76 -3.76 -1.82
N LEU A 8 32.05 -4.87 -2.53
CA LEU A 8 32.72 -4.85 -3.83
C LEU A 8 31.79 -4.28 -4.91
N TRP A 9 30.51 -4.67 -4.92
CA TRP A 9 29.49 -4.09 -5.80
C TRP A 9 29.17 -2.63 -5.47
N VAL A 10 29.12 -2.27 -4.19
CA VAL A 10 28.94 -0.87 -3.75
C VAL A 10 30.10 0.00 -4.22
N LEU A 11 31.35 -0.49 -4.11
CA LEU A 11 32.53 0.20 -4.63
C LEU A 11 32.50 0.37 -6.14
N VAL A 12 32.15 -0.69 -6.89
CA VAL A 12 32.02 -0.64 -8.36
C VAL A 12 30.90 0.32 -8.78
N ALA A 13 29.74 0.26 -8.14
CA ALA A 13 28.61 1.13 -8.43
C ALA A 13 28.87 2.60 -8.07
N HIS A 14 29.63 2.86 -7.00
CA HIS A 14 30.02 4.22 -6.60
C HIS A 14 31.04 4.86 -7.55
N ARG A 15 31.78 4.06 -8.35
CA ARG A 15 32.73 4.57 -9.35
C ARG A 15 32.06 5.13 -10.61
N HIS A 16 30.80 4.82 -10.86
CA HIS A 16 30.05 5.35 -12.01
C HIS A 16 29.11 6.48 -11.56
N GLU A 17 29.20 7.65 -12.22
CA GLU A 17 28.47 8.87 -11.82
C GLU A 17 26.95 8.68 -11.75
N ARG A 18 26.36 7.92 -12.69
CA ARG A 18 24.91 7.62 -12.69
C ARG A 18 24.48 6.75 -11.51
N THR A 19 25.21 5.67 -11.22
CA THR A 19 24.87 4.74 -10.13
C THR A 19 25.20 5.31 -8.75
N ARG A 20 26.21 6.17 -8.65
CA ARG A 20 26.55 6.85 -7.39
C ARG A 20 25.41 7.71 -6.87
N ASN A 21 24.69 8.42 -7.75
CA ASN A 21 23.56 9.23 -7.33
C ASN A 21 22.40 8.36 -6.82
N VAL A 22 22.07 7.29 -7.56
CA VAL A 22 21.05 6.30 -7.16
C VAL A 22 21.38 5.66 -5.81
N LEU A 23 22.65 5.31 -5.57
CA LEU A 23 23.09 4.74 -4.28
C LEU A 23 23.04 5.73 -3.10
N ARG A 24 23.09 7.04 -3.32
CA ARG A 24 22.98 7.99 -2.20
C ARG A 24 21.54 8.31 -1.86
N VAL A 25 20.70 8.41 -2.89
CA VAL A 25 19.34 8.92 -2.76
C VAL A 25 18.31 7.80 -2.61
N GLY A 26 18.58 6.59 -3.13
CA GLY A 26 17.64 5.46 -3.10
C GLY A 26 17.62 4.66 -1.80
N TRP A 27 18.72 4.63 -1.03
CA TRP A 27 18.78 3.85 0.21
C TRP A 27 17.91 4.39 1.36
N PRO A 28 17.85 5.71 1.63
CA PRO A 28 17.03 6.22 2.72
C PRO A 28 15.54 5.86 2.61
N PRO A 29 14.88 5.99 1.43
CA PRO A 29 13.51 5.53 1.23
C PRO A 29 13.34 4.03 1.50
N ILE A 30 14.23 3.19 0.97
CA ILE A 30 14.16 1.73 1.15
C ILE A 30 14.29 1.35 2.63
N LEU A 31 15.27 1.92 3.33
CA LEU A 31 15.46 1.66 4.77
C LEU A 31 14.27 2.15 5.59
N SER A 32 13.72 3.32 5.26
CA SER A 32 12.51 3.83 5.92
C SER A 32 11.31 2.90 5.70
N ALA A 33 11.14 2.37 4.49
CA ALA A 33 10.10 1.41 4.16
C ALA A 33 10.26 0.10 4.96
N VAL A 34 11.48 -0.41 5.11
CA VAL A 34 11.74 -1.60 5.95
C VAL A 34 11.33 -1.37 7.40
N VAL A 35 11.64 -0.19 7.97
CA VAL A 35 11.25 0.15 9.34
C VAL A 35 9.72 0.20 9.47
N VAL A 36 9.02 0.86 8.54
CA VAL A 36 7.54 0.95 8.56
C VAL A 36 6.90 -0.42 8.40
N SER A 37 7.37 -1.23 7.45
CA SER A 37 6.86 -2.60 7.24
C SER A 37 7.14 -3.49 8.46
N SER A 38 8.24 -3.28 9.19
CA SER A 38 8.52 -4.01 10.44
C SER A 38 7.48 -3.75 11.53
N PHE A 39 6.99 -2.51 11.67
CA PHE A 39 5.87 -2.22 12.57
C PHE A 39 4.58 -2.92 12.11
N GLY A 40 4.33 -2.98 10.80
CA GLY A 40 3.22 -3.76 10.24
C GLY A 40 3.34 -5.25 10.55
N GLY A 41 4.55 -5.80 10.39
CA GLY A 41 4.87 -7.19 10.73
C GLY A 41 4.66 -7.52 12.20
N TYR A 42 5.01 -6.60 13.12
CA TYR A 42 4.76 -6.78 14.54
C TYR A 42 3.25 -6.85 14.87
N ILE A 43 2.43 -6.00 14.24
CA ILE A 43 0.97 -6.06 14.39
C ILE A 43 0.44 -7.37 13.78
N LEU A 44 0.97 -7.78 12.62
CA LEU A 44 0.60 -9.04 11.97
C LEU A 44 0.85 -10.24 12.87
N ASP A 45 2.04 -10.34 13.47
CA ASP A 45 2.40 -11.44 14.36
C ASP A 45 1.43 -11.55 15.53
N TYR A 46 1.08 -10.41 16.15
CA TYR A 46 0.07 -10.36 17.20
C TYR A 46 -1.31 -10.82 16.69
N SER A 47 -1.75 -10.30 15.55
CA SER A 47 -3.09 -10.56 15.03
C SER A 47 -3.27 -12.00 14.57
N VAL A 48 -2.25 -12.63 14.00
CA VAL A 48 -2.30 -14.05 13.57
C VAL A 48 -2.39 -14.99 14.77
N LEU A 49 -1.77 -14.64 15.89
CA LEU A 49 -1.91 -15.39 17.14
C LEU A 49 -3.29 -15.20 17.79
N ARG A 50 -3.93 -14.05 17.57
CA ARG A 50 -5.22 -13.70 18.18
C ARG A 50 -6.43 -14.19 17.37
N PHE A 51 -6.38 -14.08 16.05
CA PHE A 51 -7.51 -14.35 15.15
C PHE A 51 -7.14 -15.37 14.07
N GLU A 52 -7.79 -16.53 14.08
CA GLU A 52 -7.47 -17.60 13.14
C GLU A 52 -7.86 -17.21 11.70
N GLY A 53 -6.95 -17.42 10.74
CA GLY A 53 -7.23 -17.17 9.33
C GLY A 53 -7.20 -15.69 8.92
N ILE A 54 -6.86 -14.76 9.82
CA ILE A 54 -6.68 -13.35 9.46
C ILE A 54 -5.57 -13.16 8.42
N ALA A 55 -4.51 -13.96 8.48
CA ALA A 55 -3.36 -13.90 7.57
C ALA A 55 -3.76 -14.01 6.08
N LEU A 56 -4.76 -14.85 5.77
CA LEU A 56 -5.23 -15.07 4.41
C LEU A 56 -5.85 -13.79 3.84
N HIS A 57 -6.66 -13.12 4.65
CA HIS A 57 -7.34 -11.88 4.31
C HIS A 57 -6.38 -10.68 4.28
N LEU A 58 -5.40 -10.66 5.19
CA LEU A 58 -4.33 -9.66 5.22
C LEU A 58 -3.47 -9.68 3.97
N SER A 59 -3.07 -10.87 3.52
CA SER A 59 -2.32 -11.04 2.28
C SER A 59 -3.04 -10.40 1.09
N ALA A 60 -4.36 -10.63 0.98
CA ALA A 60 -5.18 -10.07 -0.09
C ALA A 60 -5.30 -8.53 -0.01
N ILE A 61 -5.58 -7.97 1.18
CA ILE A 61 -5.69 -6.52 1.37
C ILE A 61 -4.36 -5.83 1.04
N ASN A 62 -3.25 -6.32 1.59
CA ASN A 62 -1.95 -5.69 1.39
C ASN A 62 -1.47 -5.84 -0.05
N ALA A 63 -1.65 -7.01 -0.67
CA ALA A 63 -1.26 -7.25 -2.05
C ALA A 63 -2.05 -6.38 -3.04
N VAL A 64 -3.38 -6.32 -2.91
CA VAL A 64 -4.21 -5.48 -3.79
C VAL A 64 -3.89 -4.01 -3.52
N GLY A 65 -3.91 -3.58 -2.27
CA GLY A 65 -3.69 -2.18 -1.90
C GLY A 65 -2.34 -1.63 -2.35
N GLY A 66 -1.25 -2.33 -2.01
CA GLY A 66 0.11 -1.94 -2.38
C GLY A 66 0.30 -1.87 -3.90
N ASN A 67 -0.23 -2.84 -4.64
CA ASN A 67 -0.12 -2.86 -6.11
C ASN A 67 -0.91 -1.71 -6.76
N LEU A 68 -2.13 -1.43 -6.32
CA LEU A 68 -2.91 -0.29 -6.85
C LEU A 68 -2.23 1.05 -6.52
N ALA A 69 -1.68 1.19 -5.32
CA ALA A 69 -0.92 2.37 -4.92
C ALA A 69 0.35 2.56 -5.77
N ALA A 70 1.05 1.47 -6.11
CA ALA A 70 2.20 1.50 -7.00
C ALA A 70 1.81 1.89 -8.43
N ILE A 71 0.72 1.32 -8.98
CA ILE A 71 0.18 1.72 -10.29
C ILE A 71 -0.12 3.23 -10.31
N TYR A 72 -0.74 3.73 -9.23
CA TYR A 72 -1.03 5.16 -9.11
C TYR A 72 0.25 6.01 -9.05
N CYS A 73 1.27 5.59 -8.29
CA CYS A 73 2.57 6.26 -8.25
C CYS A 73 3.21 6.37 -9.63
N CYS A 74 3.28 5.27 -10.38
CA CYS A 74 3.87 5.26 -11.73
C CYS A 74 3.13 6.21 -12.68
N ARG A 75 1.79 6.21 -12.62
CA ARG A 75 0.96 7.13 -13.43
C ARG A 75 1.23 8.58 -13.06
N LEU A 76 1.35 8.88 -11.77
CA LEU A 76 1.62 10.22 -11.28
C LEU A 76 3.04 10.70 -11.66
N SER A 77 4.04 9.83 -11.55
CA SER A 77 5.42 10.08 -12.01
C SER A 77 5.47 10.39 -13.51
N THR A 78 4.79 9.57 -14.31
CA THR A 78 4.71 9.77 -15.77
C THR A 78 4.03 11.10 -16.10
N TRP A 79 2.92 11.41 -15.44
CA TRP A 79 2.21 12.67 -15.65
C TRP A 79 3.07 13.89 -15.29
N LEU A 80 3.79 13.85 -14.16
CA LEU A 80 4.72 14.92 -13.76
C LEU A 80 5.87 15.08 -14.76
N SER A 81 6.43 13.96 -15.22
CA SER A 81 7.51 13.94 -16.22
C SER A 81 7.09 14.50 -17.57
N LEU A 82 5.82 14.35 -17.95
CA LEU A 82 5.26 14.96 -19.17
C LEU A 82 4.91 16.45 -18.97
N SER A 83 4.66 16.87 -17.73
CA SER A 83 4.20 18.24 -17.42
C SER A 83 5.34 19.25 -17.25
N GLY A 84 6.59 18.79 -17.10
CA GLY A 84 7.74 19.69 -16.99
C GLY A 84 9.00 19.01 -16.45
N ASN A 85 9.99 19.85 -16.14
CA ASN A 85 11.26 19.38 -15.57
C ASN A 85 11.13 19.11 -14.06
N ARG A 86 11.91 18.13 -13.58
CA ARG A 86 11.99 17.78 -12.15
C ARG A 86 12.39 18.99 -11.29
N GLY A 87 11.88 19.06 -10.06
CA GLY A 87 12.08 20.19 -9.15
C GLY A 87 11.17 21.41 -9.40
N LEU A 88 10.46 21.47 -10.53
CA LEU A 88 9.44 22.48 -10.79
C LEU A 88 8.05 21.83 -10.73
N LEU A 89 7.19 22.37 -9.88
CA LEU A 89 5.79 21.96 -9.82
C LEU A 89 4.98 22.66 -10.92
N PRO A 90 4.01 21.98 -11.56
CA PRO A 90 3.09 22.63 -12.49
C PRO A 90 2.40 23.83 -11.83
N VAL A 91 2.34 24.97 -12.52
CA VAL A 91 1.90 26.28 -11.97
C VAL A 91 0.49 26.26 -11.34
N HIS A 92 -0.36 25.29 -11.72
CA HIS A 92 -1.75 25.19 -11.28
C HIS A 92 -2.04 24.01 -10.35
N GLU A 93 -1.03 23.31 -9.81
CA GLU A 93 -1.24 22.14 -8.94
C GLU A 93 -0.74 22.39 -7.50
N PRO A 94 -1.61 22.22 -6.48
CA PRO A 94 -1.20 22.35 -5.10
C PRO A 94 -0.30 21.19 -4.69
N ARG A 95 0.79 21.51 -3.96
CA ARG A 95 1.76 20.53 -3.44
C ARG A 95 1.11 19.53 -2.46
N CYS A 96 0.22 20.04 -1.61
CA CYS A 96 -0.57 19.25 -0.68
C CYS A 96 -2.04 19.46 -1.05
N MET A 97 -2.63 18.43 -1.62
CA MET A 97 -4.06 18.37 -1.95
C MET A 97 -4.79 17.72 -0.78
N ASP A 98 -5.95 18.22 -0.39
CA ASP A 98 -6.78 17.55 0.61
C ASP A 98 -7.36 16.22 0.02
N PRO A 99 -7.67 15.22 0.86
CA PRO A 99 -8.13 13.93 0.37
C PRO A 99 -9.46 14.00 -0.39
N VAL A 100 -10.33 14.98 -0.10
CA VAL A 100 -11.62 15.11 -0.79
C VAL A 100 -11.38 15.62 -2.22
N SER A 101 -10.57 16.66 -2.37
CA SER A 101 -10.24 17.20 -3.70
C SER A 101 -9.46 16.19 -4.54
N LEU A 102 -8.63 15.32 -3.94
CA LEU A 102 -7.97 14.21 -4.65
C LEU A 102 -8.96 13.36 -5.46
N PHE A 103 -10.08 12.99 -4.85
CA PHE A 103 -11.07 12.12 -5.48
C PHE A 103 -12.16 12.88 -6.23
N CYS A 104 -12.50 14.11 -5.82
CA CYS A 104 -13.63 14.85 -6.39
C CYS A 104 -13.27 15.80 -7.54
N THR A 105 -11.99 16.10 -7.75
CA THR A 105 -11.57 16.99 -8.84
C THR A 105 -11.78 16.33 -10.22
N ARG A 106 -12.10 17.15 -11.22
CA ARG A 106 -12.21 16.74 -12.63
C ARG A 106 -10.85 16.70 -13.32
N SER A 107 -9.87 16.01 -12.73
CA SER A 107 -8.57 15.76 -13.34
C SER A 107 -8.46 14.31 -13.82
N GLU A 108 -7.58 14.05 -14.80
CA GLU A 108 -7.28 12.68 -15.25
C GLU A 108 -6.74 11.82 -14.10
N LEU A 109 -5.89 12.39 -13.25
CA LEU A 109 -5.31 11.73 -12.09
C LEU A 109 -6.38 11.36 -11.05
N SER A 110 -7.36 12.23 -10.81
CA SER A 110 -8.52 11.94 -9.95
C SER A 110 -9.42 10.87 -10.55
N ALA A 111 -9.56 10.83 -11.89
CA ALA A 111 -10.30 9.77 -12.57
C ALA A 111 -9.62 8.40 -12.42
N VAL A 112 -8.29 8.33 -12.55
CA VAL A 112 -7.52 7.11 -12.28
C VAL A 112 -7.69 6.69 -10.82
N ALA A 113 -7.54 7.60 -9.85
CA ALA A 113 -7.72 7.29 -8.43
C ALA A 113 -9.11 6.70 -8.12
N ARG A 114 -10.19 7.29 -8.65
CA ARG A 114 -11.56 6.76 -8.52
C ARG A 114 -11.73 5.40 -9.17
N LEU A 115 -11.14 5.18 -10.35
CA LEU A 115 -11.19 3.90 -11.05
C LEU A 115 -10.47 2.81 -10.26
N LEU A 116 -9.28 3.09 -9.72
CA LEU A 116 -8.55 2.15 -8.87
C LEU A 116 -9.36 1.80 -7.63
N LEU A 117 -9.98 2.80 -6.96
CA LEU A 117 -10.84 2.57 -5.81
C LEU A 117 -12.07 1.72 -6.17
N LEU A 118 -12.68 1.96 -7.33
CA LEU A 118 -13.85 1.19 -7.80
C LEU A 118 -13.50 -0.27 -8.05
N VAL A 119 -12.31 -0.55 -8.60
CA VAL A 119 -11.83 -1.91 -8.90
C VAL A 119 -11.59 -2.74 -7.63
N VAL A 120 -11.33 -2.09 -6.48
CA VAL A 120 -11.16 -2.78 -5.18
C VAL A 120 -12.41 -3.55 -4.80
N ILE A 121 -13.59 -3.01 -5.05
CA ILE A 121 -14.87 -3.61 -4.62
C ILE A 121 -15.06 -5.01 -5.22
N PRO A 122 -15.13 -5.18 -6.55
CA PRO A 122 -15.27 -6.50 -7.15
C PRO A 122 -14.03 -7.38 -6.89
N GLY A 123 -12.83 -6.79 -6.87
CA GLY A 123 -11.59 -7.54 -6.62
C GLY A 123 -11.60 -8.22 -5.24
N GLN A 124 -11.99 -7.49 -4.20
CA GLN A 124 -12.02 -8.00 -2.83
C GLN A 124 -13.17 -8.98 -2.59
N ILE A 125 -14.34 -8.76 -3.22
CA ILE A 125 -15.44 -9.72 -3.19
C ILE A 125 -15.01 -11.05 -3.83
N ILE A 126 -14.37 -11.01 -5.01
CA ILE A 126 -13.87 -12.22 -5.66
C ILE A 126 -12.84 -12.92 -4.77
N PHE A 127 -11.93 -12.16 -4.16
CA PHE A 127 -10.88 -12.72 -3.31
C PHE A 127 -11.48 -13.44 -2.11
N VAL A 128 -12.36 -12.78 -1.37
CA VAL A 128 -12.95 -13.33 -0.14
C VAL A 128 -13.78 -14.59 -0.42
N LEU A 129 -14.57 -14.59 -1.50
CA LEU A 129 -15.36 -15.74 -1.92
C LEU A 129 -14.47 -16.91 -2.38
N THR A 130 -13.41 -16.62 -3.13
CA THR A 130 -12.47 -17.64 -3.60
C THR A 130 -11.73 -18.27 -2.42
N THR A 131 -11.27 -17.47 -1.47
CA THR A 131 -10.57 -17.97 -0.28
C THR A 131 -11.44 -18.84 0.61
N ASP A 132 -12.73 -18.49 0.77
CA ASP A 132 -13.69 -19.28 1.54
C ASP A 132 -13.98 -20.63 0.87
N LEU A 133 -14.21 -20.61 -0.44
CA LEU A 133 -14.40 -21.82 -1.25
C LEU A 133 -13.18 -22.74 -1.22
N LEU A 134 -11.97 -22.18 -1.27
CA LEU A 134 -10.74 -22.98 -1.20
C LEU A 134 -10.50 -23.58 0.19
N ARG A 135 -10.82 -22.84 1.27
CA ARG A 135 -10.55 -23.25 2.65
C ARG A 135 -11.60 -24.22 3.19
N PHE A 136 -12.88 -23.92 3.01
CA PHE A 136 -13.99 -24.65 3.64
C PHE A 136 -14.87 -25.42 2.64
N LYS A 137 -14.63 -25.29 1.33
CA LYS A 137 -15.44 -25.89 0.25
C LYS A 137 -16.94 -25.57 0.34
N SER A 138 -17.30 -24.55 1.10
CA SER A 138 -18.65 -24.10 1.39
C SER A 138 -18.64 -22.60 1.71
N PHE A 139 -19.77 -21.92 1.54
CA PHE A 139 -19.89 -20.50 1.84
C PHE A 139 -20.14 -20.31 3.35
N THR A 140 -19.07 -20.08 4.10
CA THR A 140 -19.11 -19.92 5.56
C THR A 140 -18.90 -18.47 6.01
N ILE A 141 -18.53 -17.58 5.09
CA ILE A 141 -18.37 -16.14 5.38
C ILE A 141 -19.70 -15.51 5.81
N THR A 142 -19.68 -14.80 6.94
CA THR A 142 -20.80 -13.98 7.36
C THR A 142 -20.91 -12.71 6.50
N PRO A 143 -22.13 -12.27 6.13
CA PRO A 143 -22.32 -11.01 5.42
C PRO A 143 -21.73 -9.81 6.15
N LEU A 144 -21.70 -9.86 7.48
CA LEU A 144 -21.10 -8.83 8.33
C LEU A 144 -19.58 -8.77 8.14
N PHE A 145 -18.88 -9.91 8.19
CA PHE A 145 -17.45 -9.97 7.88
C PHE A 145 -17.16 -9.44 6.47
N GLY A 146 -17.92 -9.89 5.46
CA GLY A 146 -17.76 -9.43 4.08
C GLY A 146 -17.90 -7.91 3.94
N LEU A 147 -18.87 -7.30 4.62
CA LEU A 147 -19.05 -5.85 4.64
C LEU A 147 -17.84 -5.12 5.26
N PHE A 148 -17.41 -5.54 6.46
CA PHE A 148 -16.26 -4.95 7.13
C PHE A 148 -14.98 -5.11 6.30
N TYR A 149 -14.76 -6.28 5.71
CA TYR A 149 -13.61 -6.59 4.87
C TYR A 149 -13.51 -5.66 3.66
N VAL A 150 -14.61 -5.50 2.91
CA VAL A 150 -14.65 -4.60 1.75
C VAL A 150 -14.48 -3.14 2.20
N MET A 151 -15.10 -2.73 3.30
CA MET A 151 -14.94 -1.37 3.85
C MET A 151 -13.49 -1.07 4.23
N VAL A 152 -12.81 -2.01 4.91
CA VAL A 152 -11.39 -1.89 5.24
C VAL A 152 -10.56 -1.74 3.97
N ALA A 153 -10.79 -2.57 2.94
CA ALA A 153 -10.02 -2.49 1.71
C ALA A 153 -10.22 -1.17 0.96
N ILE A 154 -11.44 -0.64 0.91
CA ILE A 154 -11.72 0.68 0.33
C ILE A 154 -10.99 1.78 1.10
N VAL A 155 -11.09 1.79 2.43
CA VAL A 155 -10.44 2.80 3.28
C VAL A 155 -8.92 2.71 3.14
N GLN A 156 -8.36 1.50 3.17
CA GLN A 156 -6.93 1.26 3.03
C GLN A 156 -6.40 1.78 1.70
N VAL A 157 -7.06 1.45 0.58
CA VAL A 157 -6.66 1.92 -0.74
C VAL A 157 -6.83 3.43 -0.86
N ALA A 158 -7.89 4.01 -0.31
CA ALA A 158 -8.09 5.47 -0.32
C ALA A 158 -6.95 6.20 0.42
N VAL A 159 -6.56 5.70 1.59
CA VAL A 159 -5.41 6.21 2.36
C VAL A 159 -4.14 6.07 1.54
N LEU A 160 -3.91 4.92 0.92
CA LEU A 160 -2.71 4.70 0.09
C LEU A 160 -2.64 5.62 -1.12
N LEU A 161 -3.73 5.82 -1.86
CA LEU A 161 -3.74 6.73 -3.01
C LEU A 161 -3.42 8.18 -2.58
N TYR A 162 -3.90 8.60 -1.42
CA TYR A 162 -3.56 9.89 -0.83
C TYR A 162 -2.08 10.00 -0.46
N LEU A 163 -1.54 8.98 0.22
CA LEU A 163 -0.12 8.91 0.57
C LEU A 163 0.77 8.87 -0.67
N SER A 164 0.39 8.10 -1.69
CA SER A 164 1.07 8.04 -2.99
C SER A 164 1.18 9.41 -3.64
N ARG A 165 0.09 10.19 -3.69
CA ARG A 165 0.15 11.54 -4.27
C ARG A 165 1.11 12.43 -3.48
N SER A 166 0.94 12.46 -2.17
CA SER A 166 1.74 13.30 -1.27
C SER A 166 3.24 12.95 -1.37
N LEU A 167 3.56 11.66 -1.38
CA LEU A 167 4.93 11.18 -1.45
C LEU A 167 5.57 11.47 -2.81
N VAL A 168 4.88 11.21 -3.92
CA VAL A 168 5.42 11.47 -5.26
C VAL A 168 5.69 12.96 -5.46
N TYR A 169 4.78 13.85 -5.04
CA TYR A 169 5.00 15.31 -5.13
C TYR A 169 6.15 15.77 -4.23
N TRP A 170 6.28 15.17 -3.04
CA TRP A 170 7.39 15.46 -2.14
C TRP A 170 8.73 15.00 -2.73
N LEU A 171 8.82 13.79 -3.28
CA LEU A 171 10.01 13.29 -3.95
C LEU A 171 10.37 14.13 -5.18
N TRP A 172 9.36 14.51 -5.97
CA TRP A 172 9.52 15.37 -7.14
C TRP A 172 10.12 16.75 -6.78
N TRP A 173 9.66 17.33 -5.66
CA TRP A 173 10.20 18.59 -5.15
C TRP A 173 11.67 18.49 -4.73
N TRP A 174 12.10 17.32 -4.25
CA TRP A 174 13.47 17.06 -3.82
C TRP A 174 14.39 16.56 -4.95
N ASP A 175 13.93 16.62 -6.20
CA ASP A 175 14.64 16.10 -7.38
C ASP A 175 15.01 14.59 -7.24
N VAL A 176 14.18 13.85 -6.50
CA VAL A 176 14.31 12.41 -6.34
C VAL A 176 13.36 11.73 -7.32
N ASP A 177 13.86 10.70 -8.01
CA ASP A 177 13.04 9.90 -8.91
C ASP A 177 11.93 9.16 -8.13
N PRO A 178 10.64 9.55 -8.28
CA PRO A 178 9.57 8.97 -7.51
C PRO A 178 9.35 7.49 -7.84
N ASP A 179 9.72 7.02 -9.03
CA ASP A 179 9.53 5.62 -9.40
C ASP A 179 10.44 4.68 -8.60
N ASN A 180 11.63 5.15 -8.22
CA ASN A 180 12.60 4.38 -7.44
C ASN A 180 12.33 4.41 -5.93
N ALA A 181 11.76 5.50 -5.42
CA ALA A 181 11.64 5.76 -3.99
C ALA A 181 10.21 5.65 -3.46
N ALA A 182 9.18 5.96 -4.27
CA ALA A 182 7.80 5.97 -3.80
C ALA A 182 7.25 4.56 -3.62
N ILE A 183 7.51 3.65 -4.57
CA ILE A 183 6.93 2.30 -4.58
C ILE A 183 7.25 1.53 -3.28
N PRO A 184 8.53 1.43 -2.83
CA PRO A 184 8.83 0.73 -1.57
C PRO A 184 8.10 1.34 -0.37
N CYS A 185 8.02 2.68 -0.31
CA CYS A 185 7.40 3.39 0.80
C CYS A 185 5.89 3.19 0.85
N VAL A 186 5.19 3.27 -0.30
CA VAL A 186 3.73 3.08 -0.34
C VAL A 186 3.35 1.63 -0.10
N THR A 187 4.17 0.67 -0.53
CA THR A 187 3.97 -0.75 -0.21
C THR A 187 4.13 -0.99 1.28
N ALA A 188 5.19 -0.46 1.91
CA ALA A 188 5.38 -0.58 3.35
C ALA A 188 4.27 0.11 4.16
N ALA A 189 3.82 1.29 3.71
CA ALA A 189 2.65 1.95 4.29
C ALA A 189 1.38 1.10 4.11
N GLY A 190 1.27 0.37 3.00
CA GLY A 190 0.18 -0.56 2.71
C GLY A 190 0.15 -1.74 3.66
N ASP A 191 1.31 -2.35 3.91
CA ASP A 191 1.45 -3.43 4.89
C ASP A 191 1.03 -2.97 6.28
N PHE A 192 1.52 -1.81 6.72
CA PHE A 192 1.18 -1.26 8.03
C PHE A 192 -0.30 -0.91 8.16
N THR A 193 -0.83 -0.13 7.20
CA THR A 193 -2.23 0.34 7.24
C THR A 193 -3.23 -0.78 7.04
N GLY A 194 -2.99 -1.69 6.11
CA GLY A 194 -3.87 -2.84 5.87
C GLY A 194 -3.89 -3.80 7.05
N THR A 195 -2.72 -4.06 7.65
CA THR A 195 -2.65 -4.88 8.86
C THR A 195 -3.35 -4.25 10.04
N GLY A 196 -3.10 -2.95 10.30
CA GLY A 196 -3.76 -2.23 11.38
C GLY A 196 -5.29 -2.18 11.21
N LEU A 197 -5.78 -1.77 10.03
CA LEU A 197 -7.21 -1.61 9.78
C LEU A 197 -7.97 -2.94 9.82
N LEU A 198 -7.42 -4.01 9.23
CA LEU A 198 -8.08 -5.31 9.28
C LEU A 198 -8.09 -5.87 10.71
N THR A 199 -7.00 -5.71 11.45
CA THR A 199 -6.94 -6.10 12.87
C THR A 199 -8.02 -5.39 13.70
N LEU A 200 -8.20 -4.09 13.49
CA LEU A 200 -9.26 -3.32 14.15
C LEU A 200 -10.66 -3.80 13.76
N ALA A 201 -10.87 -4.20 12.49
CA ALA A 201 -12.13 -4.78 12.06
C ALA A 201 -12.41 -6.13 12.74
N PHE A 202 -11.40 -6.98 12.94
CA PHE A 202 -11.55 -8.24 13.69
C PHE A 202 -11.90 -7.99 15.16
N PHE A 203 -11.29 -6.99 15.81
CA PHE A 203 -11.71 -6.58 17.16
C PHE A 203 -13.17 -6.09 17.21
N ALA A 204 -13.61 -5.32 16.21
CA ALA A 204 -14.99 -4.88 16.12
C ALA A 204 -15.96 -6.07 15.92
N LEU A 205 -15.59 -7.04 15.08
CA LEU A 205 -16.36 -8.26 14.83
C LEU A 205 -16.43 -9.16 16.07
N GLU A 206 -15.33 -9.27 16.83
CA GLU A 206 -15.30 -9.97 18.11
C GLU A 206 -16.26 -9.33 19.13
N ALA A 207 -16.26 -7.99 19.22
CA ALA A 207 -17.19 -7.25 20.06
C ALA A 207 -18.66 -7.47 19.67
N LEU A 208 -18.93 -7.68 18.37
CA LEU A 208 -20.25 -8.02 17.82
C LEU A 208 -20.58 -9.51 17.90
N ARG A 209 -19.67 -10.33 18.44
CA ARG A 209 -19.76 -11.80 18.55
C ARG A 209 -19.93 -12.52 17.21
N ASP A 210 -19.32 -12.00 16.16
CA ASP A 210 -19.33 -12.67 14.86
C ASP A 210 -18.52 -13.99 14.92
N PRO A 211 -19.04 -15.10 14.37
CA PRO A 211 -18.37 -16.40 14.44
C PRO A 211 -17.00 -16.42 13.78
N VAL A 212 -16.72 -15.55 12.81
CA VAL A 212 -15.42 -15.44 12.13
C VAL A 212 -14.33 -14.88 13.05
N ALA A 213 -14.70 -14.01 13.99
CA ALA A 213 -13.76 -13.39 14.92
C ALA A 213 -13.71 -14.10 16.28
N VAL A 214 -14.81 -14.75 16.67
CA VAL A 214 -14.92 -15.41 17.98
C VAL A 214 -14.41 -16.85 17.95
N SER A 215 -14.31 -17.52 16.79
CA SER A 215 -13.97 -18.95 16.69
C SER A 215 -12.80 -19.31 17.62
N PRO A 216 -13.10 -19.89 18.80
CA PRO A 216 -12.07 -20.16 19.78
C PRO A 216 -11.37 -21.44 19.34
N LEU A 217 -10.06 -21.47 19.56
CA LEU A 217 -9.40 -22.69 19.97
C LEU A 217 -10.17 -23.28 21.16
N GLY A 218 -11.00 -24.30 20.90
CA GLY A 218 -11.66 -25.12 21.92
C GLY A 218 -13.02 -24.62 22.39
#